data_AF-A0A270BAX0-F1
#
_entry.id   AF-A0A270BAX0-F1
#
_cell.length_a   1.000
_cell.length_b   1.000
_cell.length_c   1.000
_cell.angle_alpha   90.00
_cell.angle_beta   90.00
_cell.angle_gamma   90.00
#
_symmetry.space_group_name_H-M   'P 1'
#
loop_
_entity.id
_entity.type
_entity.pdbx_description
1 polymer ?
#
loop_
_entity_poly.entity_id
_entity_poly.type
_entity_poly.pdbx_seq_one_letter_code
_entity_poly.pdbx_strand_id
1 'polypeptide(L)'
;MAYRGGIGGTFKNLWSPDLTTRAGALSGTQTASTVLFFIGGLRLVLLLLAWGPTLILRSILEGNAAVIITVAVIANMLLAAYLLRRGRGAIPAIIATILYFFDLLLGGNLFAWVIGALLLAAMIGGVRGALALRRGTGFSDDTYETFA
;
A
#
# COMPACT_ATOMS: atom_id res chain seq x y z
N MET A 1 -21.86 -6.12 -15.98
CA MET A 1 -21.46 -4.73 -15.62
C MET A 1 -22.34 -4.21 -14.49
N ALA A 2 -21.77 -3.91 -13.33
CA ALA A 2 -22.41 -3.06 -12.29
C ALA A 2 -21.36 -2.56 -11.29
N TYR A 3 -20.50 -1.62 -11.72
CA TYR A 3 -19.74 -0.77 -10.79
C TYR A 3 -20.73 0.21 -10.15
N ARG A 4 -21.39 -0.18 -9.06
CA ARG A 4 -22.19 0.75 -8.25
C ARG A 4 -21.24 1.61 -7.41
N GLY A 5 -20.78 2.70 -8.01
CA GLY A 5 -19.98 3.76 -7.40
C GLY A 5 -20.77 4.60 -6.38
N GLY A 6 -21.17 3.98 -5.27
CA GLY A 6 -21.55 4.69 -4.05
C GLY A 6 -20.37 4.72 -3.08
N ILE A 7 -20.27 5.74 -2.23
CA ILE A 7 -19.25 5.85 -1.18
C ILE A 7 -19.18 4.54 -0.36
N GLY A 8 -20.33 3.91 -0.08
CA GLY A 8 -20.41 2.60 0.59
C GLY A 8 -19.84 1.42 -0.22
N GLY A 9 -19.89 1.46 -1.55
CA GLY A 9 -19.25 0.47 -2.42
C GLY A 9 -17.72 0.61 -2.42
N THR A 10 -17.21 1.84 -2.37
CA THR A 10 -15.78 2.11 -2.24
C THR A 10 -15.23 1.65 -0.89
N PHE A 11 -15.95 1.93 0.22
CA PHE A 11 -15.57 1.42 1.55
C PHE A 11 -15.61 -0.10 1.62
N LYS A 12 -16.65 -0.73 1.07
CA LYS A 12 -16.73 -2.19 1.01
C LYS A 12 -15.58 -2.79 0.20
N ASN A 13 -15.21 -2.20 -0.93
CA ASN A 13 -14.08 -2.66 -1.74
C ASN A 13 -12.72 -2.41 -1.05
N LEU A 14 -12.64 -1.43 -0.15
CA LEU A 14 -11.45 -1.15 0.67
C LEU A 14 -11.19 -2.26 1.70
N TRP A 15 -12.26 -2.75 2.35
CA TRP A 15 -12.20 -3.73 3.44
C TRP A 15 -12.36 -5.19 2.97
N SER A 16 -13.15 -5.39 1.92
CA SER A 16 -13.40 -6.69 1.29
C SER A 16 -13.28 -6.52 -0.23
N PRO A 17 -12.05 -6.37 -0.77
CA PRO A 17 -11.87 -6.40 -2.22
C PRO A 17 -12.40 -7.72 -2.75
N ASP A 18 -13.11 -7.67 -3.88
CA ASP A 18 -13.52 -8.88 -4.56
C ASP A 18 -12.29 -9.57 -5.14
N LEU A 19 -11.84 -10.65 -4.50
CA LEU A 19 -10.68 -11.42 -4.90
C LEU A 19 -11.04 -12.59 -5.82
N THR A 20 -12.33 -12.78 -6.11
CA THR A 20 -12.82 -13.86 -6.97
C THR A 20 -12.68 -13.52 -8.46
N THR A 21 -12.57 -12.23 -8.77
CA THR A 21 -12.41 -11.70 -10.13
C THR A 21 -11.03 -11.05 -10.32
N ARG A 22 -10.47 -11.08 -11.54
CA ARG A 22 -9.17 -10.44 -11.81
C ARG A 22 -9.27 -8.93 -11.65
N ALA A 23 -10.39 -8.35 -12.10
CA ALA A 23 -10.66 -6.93 -12.01
C ALA A 23 -10.80 -6.44 -10.56
N GLY A 24 -11.45 -7.22 -9.69
CA GLY A 24 -11.56 -6.90 -8.27
C GLY A 24 -10.21 -6.99 -7.55
N ALA A 25 -9.41 -8.01 -7.85
CA ALA A 25 -8.05 -8.14 -7.30
C ALA A 25 -7.16 -6.96 -7.72
N LEU A 26 -7.23 -6.52 -8.98
CA LEU A 26 -6.50 -5.36 -9.49
C LEU A 26 -6.96 -4.04 -8.85
N SER A 27 -8.27 -3.87 -8.66
CA SER A 27 -8.81 -2.71 -7.94
C SER A 27 -8.30 -2.64 -6.50
N GLY A 28 -8.22 -3.79 -5.81
CA GLY A 28 -7.63 -3.89 -4.48
C GLY A 28 -6.16 -3.48 -4.48
N THR A 29 -5.35 -4.00 -5.42
CA THR A 29 -3.92 -3.63 -5.51
C THR A 29 -3.71 -2.16 -5.80
N GLN A 30 -4.53 -1.56 -6.67
CA GLN A 30 -4.44 -0.13 -7.00
C GLN A 30 -4.83 0.76 -5.83
N THR A 31 -5.77 0.33 -5.00
CA THR A 31 -6.16 1.06 -3.78
C THR A 31 -4.99 1.08 -2.79
N ALA A 32 -4.36 -0.06 -2.51
CA ALA A 32 -3.17 -0.12 -1.66
C ALA A 32 -1.98 0.66 -2.25
N SER A 33 -1.78 0.60 -3.57
CA SER A 33 -0.77 1.41 -4.27
C SER A 33 -0.95 2.89 -3.99
N THR A 34 -2.19 3.38 -4.09
CA THR A 34 -2.53 4.79 -3.84
C THR A 34 -2.25 5.18 -2.39
N VAL A 35 -2.67 4.35 -1.44
CA VAL A 35 -2.45 4.58 0.00
C VAL A 35 -0.96 4.63 0.34
N LEU A 36 -0.16 3.67 -0.13
CA LEU A 36 1.28 3.63 0.08
C LEU A 36 1.99 4.81 -0.57
N PHE A 37 1.53 5.25 -1.74
CA PHE A 37 2.07 6.44 -2.40
C PHE A 37 1.81 7.71 -1.60
N PHE A 38 0.59 7.88 -1.08
CA PHE A 38 0.26 9.04 -0.23
C PHE A 38 1.07 9.07 1.06
N ILE A 39 1.16 7.94 1.77
CA ILE A 39 1.90 7.87 3.03
C ILE A 39 3.40 8.07 2.78
N GLY A 40 3.97 7.35 1.81
CA GLY A 40 5.38 7.48 1.46
C GLY A 40 5.74 8.89 0.98
N GLY A 41 4.89 9.48 0.14
CA GLY A 41 5.05 10.86 -0.34
C GLY A 41 4.96 11.89 0.79
N LEU A 42 3.97 11.77 1.67
CA LEU A 42 3.83 12.65 2.83
C LEU A 42 5.04 12.55 3.76
N ARG A 43 5.52 11.33 4.05
CA ARG A 43 6.73 11.11 4.85
C ARG A 43 7.96 11.73 4.21
N LEU A 44 8.10 11.60 2.88
CA LEU A 44 9.20 12.23 2.14
C LEU A 44 9.15 13.75 2.26
N VAL A 45 7.98 14.35 2.05
CA VAL A 45 7.79 15.81 2.18
C VAL A 45 8.10 16.27 3.61
N LEU A 46 7.59 15.58 4.63
CA LEU A 46 7.88 15.90 6.03
C LEU A 46 9.37 15.78 6.36
N LEU A 47 10.04 14.74 5.89
CA LEU A 47 11.49 14.56 6.07
C LEU A 47 12.28 15.72 5.42
N LEU A 48 11.91 16.09 4.19
CA LEU A 48 12.52 17.21 3.47
C LEU A 48 12.26 18.55 4.15
N LEU A 49 11.07 18.78 4.68
CA LEU A 49 10.74 20.01 5.40
C LEU A 49 11.47 20.11 6.75
N ALA A 50 11.60 18.99 7.46
CA ALA A 50 12.20 18.97 8.79
C ALA A 50 13.73 19.09 8.76
N TRP A 51 14.40 18.46 7.78
CA TRP A 51 15.86 18.38 7.74
C TRP A 51 16.48 19.03 6.49
N GLY A 52 15.75 19.13 5.38
CA GLY A 52 16.30 19.58 4.11
C GLY A 52 17.22 18.54 3.43
N PRO A 53 17.39 18.60 2.10
CA PRO A 53 18.11 17.58 1.35
C PRO A 53 19.60 17.46 1.73
N THR A 54 20.25 18.59 2.04
CA THR A 54 21.69 18.62 2.35
C THR A 54 22.02 17.93 3.66
N LEU A 55 21.23 18.16 4.72
CA LEU A 55 21.45 17.51 6.02
C LEU A 55 21.10 16.03 5.99
N ILE A 56 20.08 15.64 5.20
CA ILE A 56 19.75 14.23 4.99
C ILE A 56 20.95 13.51 4.34
N LEU A 57 21.49 14.05 3.24
CA LEU A 57 22.62 13.44 2.54
C LEU A 57 23.84 13.33 3.46
N ARG A 58 24.16 14.41 4.18
CA ARG A 58 25.27 14.41 5.14
C ARG A 58 25.08 13.36 6.23
N SER A 59 23.89 13.25 6.81
CA SER A 59 23.59 12.27 7.86
C SER A 59 23.70 10.82 7.37
N ILE A 60 23.35 10.56 6.11
CA ILE A 60 23.55 9.25 5.48
C ILE A 60 25.05 8.94 5.33
N LEU A 61 25.83 9.91 4.85
CA LEU A 61 27.28 9.75 4.68
C LEU A 61 28.01 9.60 6.03
N GLU A 62 27.51 10.24 7.07
CA GLU A 62 28.00 10.10 8.46
C GLU A 62 27.53 8.79 9.13
N GLY A 63 26.73 7.96 8.44
CA GLY A 63 26.31 6.65 8.94
C GLY A 63 25.20 6.70 9.98
N ASN A 64 24.40 7.78 10.03
CA ASN A 64 23.29 7.89 10.95
C ASN A 64 22.21 6.85 10.62
N ALA A 65 22.17 5.78 11.40
CA ALA A 65 21.27 4.64 11.20
C ALA A 65 19.79 5.05 11.17
N ALA A 66 19.38 6.04 11.97
CA ALA A 66 17.99 6.47 12.03
C ALA A 66 17.53 7.11 10.71
N VAL A 67 18.36 7.98 10.13
CA VAL A 67 18.06 8.62 8.83
C VAL A 67 18.06 7.58 7.72
N ILE A 68 19.04 6.66 7.72
CA ILE A 68 19.15 5.59 6.72
C ILE A 68 17.91 4.69 6.74
N ILE A 69 17.49 4.23 7.92
CA ILE A 69 16.28 3.42 8.08
C ILE A 69 15.06 4.20 7.61
N THR A 70 14.93 5.47 7.98
CA THR A 70 13.80 6.31 7.58
C THR A 70 13.69 6.44 6.05
N VAL A 71 14.82 6.73 5.38
CA VAL A 71 14.88 6.83 3.92
C VAL A 71 14.59 5.48 3.26
N ALA A 72 15.11 4.38 3.81
CA ALA A 72 14.85 3.03 3.30
C ALA A 72 13.36 2.65 3.40
N VAL A 73 12.69 3.00 4.51
CA VAL A 73 11.26 2.78 4.70
C VAL A 73 10.45 3.56 3.66
N ILE A 74 10.75 4.84 3.46
CA ILE A 74 10.09 5.69 2.46
C ILE A 74 10.30 5.12 1.05
N ALA A 75 11.54 4.76 0.71
CA ALA A 75 11.87 4.17 -0.58
C ALA A 75 11.10 2.85 -0.81
N ASN A 76 11.02 1.98 0.21
CA ASN A 76 10.26 0.74 0.13
C ASN A 76 8.75 0.98 -0.06
N MET A 77 8.17 1.97 0.61
CA MET A 77 6.75 2.34 0.42
C MET A 77 6.47 2.81 -1.01
N LEU A 78 7.32 3.68 -1.56
CA LEU A 78 7.17 4.19 -2.93
C LEU A 78 7.41 3.09 -3.98
N LEU A 79 8.41 2.23 -3.75
CA LEU A 79 8.66 1.07 -4.61
C LEU A 79 7.49 0.08 -4.59
N ALA A 80 6.99 -0.26 -3.41
CA ALA A 80 5.81 -1.11 -3.25
C ALA A 80 4.59 -0.52 -3.96
N ALA A 81 4.34 0.78 -3.80
CA ALA A 81 3.26 1.48 -4.47
C ALA A 81 3.37 1.36 -6.00
N TYR A 82 4.56 1.61 -6.55
CA TYR A 82 4.81 1.51 -7.98
C TYR A 82 4.58 0.09 -8.52
N LEU A 83 5.09 -0.93 -7.82
CA LEU A 83 4.95 -2.32 -8.23
C LEU A 83 3.49 -2.80 -8.15
N LEU A 84 2.77 -2.43 -7.09
CA LEU A 84 1.35 -2.78 -6.91
C LEU A 84 0.46 -2.18 -7.99
N ARG A 85 0.82 -0.99 -8.52
CA ARG A 85 0.10 -0.37 -9.64
C ARG A 85 0.14 -1.22 -10.91
N ARG A 86 1.18 -2.04 -11.05
CA ARG A 86 1.36 -3.02 -12.14
C ARG A 86 0.82 -4.41 -11.79
N GLY A 87 0.11 -4.56 -10.66
CA GLY A 87 -0.36 -5.86 -10.16
C GLY A 87 0.77 -6.78 -9.66
N ARG A 88 1.95 -6.23 -9.37
CA ARG A 88 3.14 -6.97 -8.92
C ARG A 88 3.60 -6.46 -7.55
N GLY A 89 4.67 -7.05 -6.99
CA GLY A 89 5.30 -6.52 -5.77
C GLY A 89 4.59 -6.86 -4.45
N ALA A 90 3.98 -8.04 -4.36
CA ALA A 90 3.38 -8.50 -3.10
C ALA A 90 4.38 -8.50 -1.92
N ILE A 91 5.64 -8.90 -2.15
CA ILE A 91 6.68 -8.93 -1.09
C ILE A 91 7.00 -7.52 -0.55
N PRO A 92 7.41 -6.53 -1.38
CA PRO A 92 7.69 -5.19 -0.87
C PRO A 92 6.44 -4.53 -0.26
N ALA A 93 5.23 -4.85 -0.78
CA ALA A 93 3.97 -4.40 -0.18
C ALA A 93 3.72 -4.99 1.21
N ILE A 94 3.97 -6.29 1.42
CA ILE A 94 3.89 -6.92 2.74
C ILE A 94 4.84 -6.23 3.71
N ILE A 95 6.10 -6.05 3.32
CA ILE A 95 7.11 -5.39 4.16
C ILE A 95 6.66 -3.96 4.50
N ALA A 96 6.21 -3.18 3.51
CA ALA A 96 5.73 -1.82 3.73
C ALA A 96 4.52 -1.77 4.67
N THR A 97 3.60 -2.71 4.54
CA THR A 97 2.40 -2.82 5.39
C THR A 97 2.77 -3.15 6.83
N ILE A 98 3.71 -4.08 7.04
CA ILE A 98 4.21 -4.44 8.38
C ILE A 98 4.91 -3.25 9.03
N LEU A 99 5.79 -2.57 8.30
CA LEU A 99 6.50 -1.39 8.81
C LEU A 99 5.51 -0.27 9.17
N TYR A 100 4.48 -0.06 8.35
CA TYR A 100 3.42 0.90 8.64
C TYR A 100 2.62 0.53 9.89
N PHE A 101 2.33 -0.76 10.10
CA PHE A 101 1.65 -1.24 11.30
C PHE A 101 2.44 -0.95 12.57
N PHE A 102 3.75 -1.22 12.58
CA PHE A 102 4.61 -0.90 13.73
C PHE A 102 4.67 0.60 14.01
N ASP A 103 4.80 1.41 12.97
CA ASP A 103 4.79 2.87 13.10
C ASP A 103 3.46 3.39 13.67
N LEU A 104 2.34 2.80 13.26
CA LEU A 104 1.01 3.11 13.80
C LEU A 104 0.89 2.77 15.30
N LEU A 105 1.39 1.62 15.72
CA LEU A 105 1.39 1.21 17.14
C LEU A 105 2.22 2.15 18.01
N LEU A 106 3.32 2.68 17.47
CA LEU A 106 4.19 3.63 18.16
C LEU A 106 3.60 5.06 18.19
N GLY A 107 2.72 5.40 17.26
CA GLY A 107 2.08 6.70 17.18
C GLY A 107 0.97 6.87 18.22
N GLY A 108 1.24 7.44 19.38
CA GLY A 108 0.33 7.49 20.54
C GLY A 108 -0.92 8.37 20.46
N ASN A 109 -1.46 8.68 19.27
CA ASN A 109 -2.67 9.50 19.12
C ASN A 109 -3.86 8.67 18.60
N LEU A 110 -5.00 8.73 19.30
CA LEU A 110 -6.25 8.05 18.96
C LEU A 110 -6.73 8.36 17.53
N PHE A 111 -6.61 9.61 17.08
CA PHE A 111 -7.03 10.00 15.73
C PHE A 111 -6.11 9.39 14.65
N ALA A 112 -4.81 9.31 14.94
CA ALA A 112 -3.85 8.61 14.08
C ALA A 112 -4.15 7.12 14.01
N TRP A 113 -4.59 6.49 15.12
CA TRP A 113 -4.99 5.09 15.15
C TRP A 113 -6.21 4.80 14.29
N VAL A 114 -7.25 5.62 14.37
CA VAL A 114 -8.48 5.41 13.56
C VAL A 114 -8.18 5.54 12.07
N ILE A 115 -7.52 6.62 11.65
CA ILE A 115 -7.15 6.82 10.24
C ILE A 115 -6.16 5.73 9.81
N GLY A 116 -5.18 5.42 10.64
CA GLY A 116 -4.17 4.42 10.31
C GLY A 116 -4.73 3.02 10.19
N ALA A 117 -5.71 2.63 11.01
CA ALA A 117 -6.39 1.34 10.89
C ALA A 117 -7.15 1.22 9.55
N LEU A 118 -7.79 2.30 9.10
CA LEU A 118 -8.46 2.35 7.79
C LEU A 118 -7.47 2.20 6.64
N LEU A 119 -6.34 2.91 6.70
CA LEU A 119 -5.28 2.82 5.68
C LEU A 119 -4.62 1.44 5.69
N LEU A 120 -4.41 0.85 6.87
CA LEU A 120 -3.87 -0.49 7.04
C LEU A 120 -4.81 -1.55 6.43
N ALA A 121 -6.13 -1.45 6.66
CA ALA A 121 -7.10 -2.35 6.05
C ALA A 121 -7.02 -2.31 4.52
N ALA A 122 -6.91 -1.12 3.93
CA ALA A 122 -6.73 -0.94 2.49
C ALA A 122 -5.43 -1.60 1.98
N MET A 123 -4.33 -1.43 2.71
CA MET A 123 -3.05 -2.08 2.39
C MET A 123 -3.16 -3.60 2.43
N ILE A 124 -3.77 -4.17 3.48
CA ILE A 124 -3.99 -5.62 3.62
C ILE A 124 -4.85 -6.14 2.46
N GLY A 125 -5.92 -5.43 2.11
CA GLY A 125 -6.77 -5.75 0.96
C GLY A 125 -5.99 -5.80 -0.34
N GLY A 126 -5.16 -4.80 -0.62
CA GLY A 126 -4.32 -4.80 -1.82
C GLY A 126 -3.16 -5.78 -1.80
N VAL A 127 -2.59 -6.11 -0.64
CA VAL A 127 -1.61 -7.20 -0.51
C VAL A 127 -2.25 -8.54 -0.89
N ARG A 128 -3.47 -8.80 -0.40
CA ARG A 128 -4.23 -10.01 -0.77
C ARG A 128 -4.56 -10.03 -2.26
N GLY A 129 -4.94 -8.89 -2.84
CA GLY A 129 -5.12 -8.73 -4.28
C GLY A 129 -3.86 -9.07 -5.07
N ALA A 130 -2.70 -8.58 -4.64
CA ALA A 130 -1.42 -8.82 -5.31
C ALA A 130 -0.99 -10.29 -5.21
N LEU A 131 -1.29 -10.95 -4.09
CA LEU A 131 -1.06 -12.38 -3.92
C LEU A 131 -1.99 -13.21 -4.82
N ALA A 132 -3.27 -12.83 -4.94
CA ALA A 132 -4.21 -13.48 -5.86
C ALA A 132 -3.74 -13.35 -7.33
N LEU A 133 -3.39 -12.13 -7.76
CA LEU A 133 -2.85 -11.89 -9.11
C LEU A 133 -1.55 -12.65 -9.37
N ARG A 134 -0.68 -12.79 -8.35
CA ARG A 134 0.55 -13.58 -8.46
C ARG A 134 0.28 -15.08 -8.63
N ARG A 135 -0.77 -15.61 -8.01
CA ARG A 135 -1.18 -17.03 -8.17
C ARG A 135 -1.74 -17.29 -9.57
N GLY A 136 -2.43 -16.31 -10.16
CA GLY A 136 -2.84 -16.33 -11.57
C GLY A 136 -3.88 -17.38 -11.94
N THR A 137 -4.46 -18.09 -10.97
CA THR A 137 -5.44 -19.17 -11.16
C THR A 137 -6.57 -19.07 -10.14
N GLY A 138 -7.75 -19.59 -10.50
CA GLY A 138 -8.92 -19.65 -9.61
C GLY A 138 -9.82 -18.41 -9.65
N PHE A 139 -9.74 -17.62 -10.72
CA PHE A 139 -10.68 -16.52 -10.93
C PHE A 139 -11.96 -17.02 -11.60
N SER A 140 -13.12 -16.57 -11.14
CA SER A 140 -14.40 -16.93 -11.76
C SER A 140 -14.48 -16.50 -13.21
N ASP A 141 -13.83 -15.38 -13.56
CA ASP A 141 -13.79 -14.84 -14.92
C ASP A 141 -13.12 -15.79 -15.92
N ASP A 142 -12.17 -16.62 -15.48
CA ASP A 142 -11.48 -17.59 -16.33
C ASP A 142 -12.45 -18.69 -16.84
N THR A 143 -13.51 -18.97 -16.08
CA THR A 143 -14.55 -19.94 -16.47
C THR A 143 -15.61 -19.35 -17.40
N TYR A 144 -15.84 -18.04 -17.36
CA TYR A 144 -16.83 -17.40 -18.24
C TYR A 144 -16.31 -17.14 -19.65
N GLU A 145 -14.99 -16.94 -19.83
CA GLU A 145 -14.36 -16.88 -21.17
C GLU A 145 -14.32 -18.24 -21.89
N THR A 146 -14.47 -19.37 -21.18
CA THR A 146 -14.44 -20.71 -21.79
C THR A 146 -15.80 -21.20 -22.32
N PHE A 147 -16.89 -20.47 -22.06
CA PHE A 147 -18.23 -20.78 -22.56
C PHE A 147 -18.79 -19.72 -23.53
N ALA A 148 -17.93 -18.85 -24.08
CA ALA A 148 -18.28 -17.84 -25.08
C ALA A 148 -17.67 -18.18 -26.45
#